data_AF-A0A4R9ER50-F1
#
_entry.id   AF-A0A4R9ER50-F1
#
_cell.length_a   1.000
_cell.length_b   1.000
_cell.length_c   1.000
_cell.angle_alpha   90.00
_cell.angle_beta   90.00
_cell.angle_gamma   90.00
#
_symmetry.space_group_name_H-M   'P 1'
#
loop_
_entity.id
_entity.type
_entity.pdbx_description
1 polymer ?
#
loop_
_entity_poly.entity_id
_entity_poly.type
_entity_poly.pdbx_seq_one_letter_code
_entity_poly.pdbx_strand_id
1 'polypeptide(L)'
;MTKAPRTAEVRVPRLIGLMAVDARESAAEHGVLLAAPDRPDFHLVVLDHVVRQYPLPGMWIPRDAVVTVWFELGPGEGEGGAGVREPRRPGPPDGGLRRELDEPGPEVGVGW
;
A
#
# COMPACT_ATOMS: atom_id res chain seq x y z
N MET A 1 14.78 -37.38 -12.57
CA MET A 1 14.21 -36.08 -12.13
C MET A 1 12.76 -36.32 -11.74
N THR A 2 12.50 -36.50 -10.46
CA THR A 2 11.18 -36.87 -9.93
C THR A 2 10.25 -35.67 -10.06
N LYS A 3 9.19 -35.82 -10.87
CA LYS A 3 8.14 -34.81 -11.06
C LYS A 3 7.56 -34.47 -9.69
N ALA A 4 7.62 -33.20 -9.29
CA ALA A 4 7.01 -32.72 -8.05
C ALA A 4 5.57 -33.28 -7.95
N PRO A 5 5.13 -33.76 -6.78
CA PRO A 5 3.77 -34.27 -6.64
C PRO A 5 2.82 -33.20 -7.12
N ARG A 6 1.88 -33.57 -7.99
CA ARG A 6 0.84 -32.67 -8.52
C ARG A 6 0.18 -32.01 -7.30
N THR A 7 0.47 -30.73 -7.07
CA THR A 7 -0.03 -29.95 -5.94
C THR A 7 -1.53 -30.18 -5.85
N ALA A 8 -2.00 -30.73 -4.72
CA ALA A 8 -3.43 -30.88 -4.51
C ALA A 8 -4.05 -29.48 -4.66
N GLU A 9 -4.92 -29.29 -5.64
CA GLU A 9 -5.56 -28.00 -5.84
C GLU A 9 -6.70 -27.87 -4.84
N VAL A 10 -6.78 -26.71 -4.18
CA VAL A 10 -7.82 -26.38 -3.22
C VAL A 10 -8.59 -25.16 -3.71
N ARG A 11 -9.86 -25.05 -3.31
CA ARG A 11 -10.63 -23.84 -3.55
C ARG A 11 -10.26 -22.79 -2.52
N VAL A 12 -10.03 -21.57 -2.98
CA VAL A 12 -9.82 -20.42 -2.11
C VAL A 12 -11.06 -20.23 -1.23
N PRO A 13 -10.93 -20.30 0.10
CA PRO A 13 -12.04 -20.05 1.01
C PRO A 13 -12.51 -18.60 0.91
N ARG A 14 -13.79 -18.35 1.24
CA ARG A 14 -14.29 -17.00 1.43
C ARG A 14 -13.89 -16.54 2.82
N LEU A 15 -12.92 -15.63 2.88
CA LEU A 15 -12.39 -15.05 4.11
C LEU A 15 -12.91 -13.64 4.36
N ILE A 16 -13.39 -12.94 3.33
CA ILE A 16 -14.01 -11.62 3.47
C ILE A 16 -15.17 -11.68 4.48
N GLY A 17 -15.16 -10.77 5.44
CA GLY A 17 -16.13 -10.64 6.51
C GLY A 17 -15.83 -11.48 7.75
N LEU A 18 -14.84 -12.38 7.70
CA LEU A 18 -14.41 -13.14 8.87
C LEU A 18 -13.52 -12.30 9.78
N MET A 19 -13.58 -12.57 11.07
CA MET A 19 -12.60 -12.06 12.04
C MET A 19 -11.22 -12.62 11.71
N ALA A 20 -10.16 -11.90 12.08
CA ALA A 20 -8.78 -12.31 11.87
C ALA A 20 -8.48 -13.73 12.41
N VAL A 21 -9.08 -14.09 13.55
CA VAL A 21 -8.97 -15.44 14.14
C VAL A 21 -9.66 -16.49 13.25
N ASP A 22 -10.92 -16.28 12.92
CA ASP A 22 -11.72 -17.21 12.10
C ASP A 22 -11.13 -17.37 10.69
N ALA A 23 -10.61 -16.29 10.12
CA ALA A 23 -9.94 -16.32 8.82
C ALA A 23 -8.72 -17.25 8.85
N ARG A 24 -7.94 -17.21 9.93
CA ARG A 24 -6.77 -18.08 10.13
C ARG A 24 -7.15 -19.53 10.29
N GLU A 25 -8.17 -19.81 11.10
CA GLU A 25 -8.67 -21.18 11.28
C GLU A 25 -9.19 -21.74 9.95
N SER A 26 -10.02 -20.95 9.24
CA SER A 26 -10.55 -21.34 7.93
C SER A 26 -9.44 -21.63 6.91
N ALA A 27 -8.40 -20.80 6.88
CA ALA A 27 -7.24 -21.01 5.99
C ALA A 27 -6.51 -22.32 6.32
N ALA A 28 -6.28 -22.61 7.60
CA ALA A 28 -5.63 -23.85 8.03
C ALA A 28 -6.46 -25.09 7.66
N GLU A 29 -7.78 -25.05 7.83
CA GLU A 29 -8.69 -26.12 7.43
C GLU A 29 -8.66 -26.40 5.91
N HIS A 30 -8.55 -25.35 5.11
CA HIS A 30 -8.49 -25.45 3.65
C HIS A 30 -7.07 -25.72 3.12
N GLY A 31 -6.07 -25.75 4.00
CA GLY A 31 -4.68 -25.98 3.65
C GLY A 31 -4.07 -24.85 2.83
N VAL A 32 -4.40 -23.60 3.15
CA VAL A 32 -3.84 -22.40 2.53
C VAL A 32 -3.13 -21.54 3.58
N LEU A 33 -2.13 -20.77 3.15
CA LEU A 33 -1.40 -19.85 4.00
C LEU A 33 -2.02 -18.45 3.90
N LEU A 34 -1.91 -17.65 4.97
CA LEU A 34 -2.40 -16.27 5.00
C LEU A 34 -1.24 -15.28 5.11
N ALA A 35 -1.35 -14.17 4.38
CA ALA A 35 -0.46 -13.02 4.50
C ALA A 35 -1.28 -11.73 4.60
N ALA A 36 -0.86 -10.83 5.50
CA ALA A 36 -1.48 -9.54 5.73
C ALA A 36 -0.41 -8.43 5.61
N PRO A 37 -0.21 -7.85 4.41
CA PRO A 37 0.87 -6.89 4.18
C PRO A 37 0.67 -5.55 4.89
N ASP A 38 -0.58 -5.21 5.21
CA ASP A 38 -1.00 -4.05 6.01
C ASP A 38 -0.83 -4.26 7.52
N ARG A 39 -0.72 -5.51 7.97
CA ARG A 39 -0.63 -5.89 9.39
C ARG A 39 0.48 -6.93 9.59
N PRO A 40 1.75 -6.52 9.77
CA PRO A 40 2.85 -7.44 10.05
C PRO A 40 2.61 -8.26 11.33
N ASP A 41 1.92 -7.67 12.31
CA ASP A 41 1.52 -8.32 13.57
C ASP A 41 0.18 -9.05 13.48
N PHE A 42 -0.28 -9.46 12.29
CA PHE A 42 -1.57 -10.13 12.06
C PHE A 42 -1.82 -11.34 12.99
N HIS A 43 -0.77 -12.03 13.40
CA HIS A 43 -0.85 -13.15 14.34
C HIS A 43 -1.33 -12.73 15.75
N LEU A 44 -1.26 -11.45 16.10
CA LEU A 44 -1.74 -10.85 17.35
C LEU A 44 -3.11 -10.15 17.20
N VAL A 45 -3.58 -9.96 15.96
CA VAL A 45 -4.84 -9.24 15.68
C VAL A 45 -6.03 -10.17 15.89
N VAL A 46 -6.90 -9.80 16.82
CA VAL A 46 -8.10 -10.59 17.18
C VAL A 46 -9.40 -9.91 16.73
N LEU A 47 -9.45 -8.58 16.76
CA LEU A 47 -10.69 -7.81 16.61
C LEU A 47 -10.93 -7.25 15.20
N ASP A 48 -9.95 -7.36 14.29
CA ASP A 48 -10.11 -6.85 12.93
C ASP A 48 -10.80 -7.90 12.05
N HIS A 49 -11.61 -7.42 11.11
CA HIS A 49 -12.27 -8.26 10.11
C HIS A 49 -11.63 -8.07 8.74
N VAL A 50 -11.62 -9.14 7.94
CA VAL A 50 -11.09 -9.12 6.58
C VAL A 50 -12.05 -8.37 5.66
N VAL A 51 -11.58 -7.29 5.03
CA VAL A 51 -12.38 -6.53 4.05
C VAL A 51 -12.01 -6.82 2.61
N ARG A 52 -10.82 -7.35 2.38
CA ARG A 52 -10.38 -7.72 1.04
C ARG A 52 -9.54 -8.99 1.10
N GLN A 53 -9.63 -9.77 0.04
CA GLN A 53 -8.75 -10.91 -0.18
C GLN A 53 -8.31 -11.01 -1.64
N TYR A 54 -7.19 -11.67 -1.86
CA TYR A 54 -6.71 -12.11 -3.15
C TYR A 54 -5.88 -13.40 -2.98
N PRO A 55 -6.11 -14.46 -3.78
CA PRO A 55 -7.07 -14.56 -4.87
C PRO A 55 -8.54 -14.53 -4.43
N LEU A 56 -9.45 -14.40 -5.40
CA LEU A 56 -10.89 -14.32 -5.11
C LEU A 56 -11.43 -15.67 -4.59
N PRO A 57 -12.47 -15.65 -3.74
CA PRO A 57 -13.12 -16.87 -3.26
C PRO A 57 -13.54 -17.80 -4.41
N GLY A 58 -13.37 -19.11 -4.21
CA GLY A 58 -13.76 -20.14 -5.16
C GLY A 58 -12.79 -20.36 -6.33
N MET A 59 -11.73 -19.56 -6.45
CA MET A 59 -10.64 -19.83 -7.38
C MET A 59 -9.89 -21.10 -6.98
N TRP A 60 -9.32 -21.81 -7.95
CA TRP A 60 -8.45 -22.97 -7.69
C TRP A 60 -7.00 -22.50 -7.52
N ILE A 61 -6.38 -22.92 -6.43
CA ILE A 61 -4.99 -22.63 -6.11
C ILE A 61 -4.27 -23.90 -5.65
N PRO A 62 -2.94 -23.98 -5.79
CA PRO A 62 -2.16 -25.03 -5.14
C PRO A 62 -2.39 -25.03 -3.63
N ARG A 63 -2.45 -26.21 -3.01
CA ARG A 63 -2.33 -26.33 -1.55
C ARG A 63 -1.05 -25.64 -1.07
N ASP A 64 -1.13 -25.06 0.12
CA ASP A 64 -0.08 -24.27 0.75
C ASP A 64 0.25 -22.97 0.00
N ALA A 65 -0.55 -22.58 -1.01
CA ALA A 65 -0.46 -21.26 -1.61
C ALA A 65 -0.91 -20.17 -0.63
N VAL A 66 -0.37 -18.97 -0.83
CA VAL A 66 -0.66 -17.80 0.01
C VAL A 66 -1.89 -17.07 -0.51
N VAL A 67 -2.84 -16.82 0.39
CA VAL A 67 -3.95 -15.88 0.20
C VAL A 67 -3.60 -14.60 0.95
N THR A 68 -3.56 -13.48 0.23
CA THR A 68 -3.36 -12.16 0.81
C THR A 68 -4.71 -11.62 1.29
N VAL A 69 -4.76 -11.15 2.53
CA VAL A 69 -5.94 -10.49 3.12
C VAL A 69 -5.58 -9.10 3.62
N TRP A 70 -6.57 -8.22 3.66
CA TRP A 70 -6.47 -6.87 4.21
C TRP A 70 -7.59 -6.63 5.21
N PHE A 71 -7.31 -5.79 6.21
CA PHE A 71 -8.21 -5.50 7.32
C PHE A 71 -8.76 -4.07 7.25
N GLU A 72 -9.90 -3.83 7.89
CA GLU A 72 -10.35 -2.46 8.16
C GLU A 72 -9.43 -1.83 9.20
N LEU A 73 -8.77 -0.77 8.79
CA LEU A 73 -7.87 -0.01 9.65
C LEU A 73 -8.72 1.01 10.39
N GLY A 74 -8.78 0.89 11.71
CA GLY A 74 -9.42 1.89 12.56
C GLY A 74 -8.90 3.30 12.23
N PRO A 75 -9.69 4.35 12.45
CA PRO A 75 -9.35 5.73 12.05
C PRO A 75 -8.12 6.35 12.74
N GLY A 76 -7.25 5.58 13.39
CA GLY A 76 -6.03 6.05 14.04
C GLY A 76 -4.75 5.24 13.75
N GLU A 77 -4.82 4.11 13.05
CA GLU A 77 -3.64 3.25 12.81
C GLU A 77 -3.14 3.29 11.36
N GLY A 78 -3.69 4.20 10.54
CA GLY A 78 -3.51 4.26 9.09
C GLY A 78 -2.91 5.54 8.50
N GLU A 79 -2.08 6.26 9.25
CA GLU A 79 -1.28 7.36 8.69
C GLU A 79 -0.13 6.83 7.82
N GLY A 80 -0.45 6.05 6.78
CA GLY A 80 0.47 5.65 5.71
C GLY A 80 -0.09 5.95 4.32
N GLY A 81 -1.12 6.79 4.23
CA GLY A 81 -1.91 7.00 3.02
C GLY A 81 -2.21 8.47 2.68
N ALA A 82 -1.38 9.42 3.11
CA ALA A 82 -1.47 10.83 2.70
C ALA A 82 -0.23 11.30 1.92
N GLY A 83 0.42 10.38 1.19
CA GLY A 83 1.36 10.75 0.16
C GLY A 83 0.61 11.14 -1.10
N VAL A 84 0.13 12.39 -1.20
CA VAL A 84 -0.03 13.01 -2.51
C VAL A 84 1.34 12.92 -3.18
N ARG A 85 1.53 11.95 -4.08
CA ARG A 85 2.64 12.03 -5.04
C ARG A 85 2.22 13.14 -5.98
N GLU A 86 2.57 14.36 -5.61
CA GLU A 86 2.38 15.54 -6.43
C GLU A 86 2.88 15.14 -7.84
N PRO A 87 2.02 15.17 -8.87
CA PRO A 87 2.45 14.91 -10.22
C PRO A 87 3.63 15.85 -10.44
N ARG A 88 4.82 15.31 -10.72
CA ARG A 88 5.96 16.16 -11.09
C ARG A 88 5.51 16.88 -12.36
N ARG A 89 5.02 18.11 -12.21
CA ARG A 89 4.87 19.03 -13.33
C ARG A 89 6.25 19.08 -13.98
N PRO A 90 6.35 19.00 -15.32
CA PRO A 90 7.59 19.34 -15.99
C PRO A 90 8.04 20.70 -15.44
N GLY A 91 9.31 20.79 -15.06
CA GLY A 91 9.87 22.02 -14.51
C GLY A 91 9.53 23.21 -15.42
N PRO A 92 9.37 24.42 -14.86
CA PRO A 92 9.17 25.61 -15.68
C PRO A 92 10.30 25.70 -16.73
N PRO A 93 10.02 26.15 -17.95
CA PRO A 93 11.05 26.34 -18.95
C PRO A 93 12.12 27.30 -18.40
N ASP A 94 13.38 27.06 -18.75
CA ASP A 94 14.51 27.94 -18.48
C ASP A 94 14.25 29.33 -19.08
N GLY A 95 13.57 30.18 -18.31
CA GLY A 95 13.18 31.52 -18.66
C GLY A 95 13.64 32.48 -17.56
N GLY A 96 14.95 32.52 -17.33
CA GLY A 96 15.56 33.48 -16.42
C GLY A 96 15.47 34.90 -16.97
N LEU A 97 14.53 35.67 -16.43
CA LEU A 97 14.47 37.13 -16.56
C LEU A 97 15.73 37.74 -15.91
N ARG A 98 16.60 38.38 -16.70
CA ARG A 98 17.63 39.29 -16.18
C ARG A 98 16.92 40.49 -15.56
N ARG A 99 16.71 40.44 -14.25
CA ARG A 99 16.26 41.60 -13.47
C ARG A 99 17.40 42.60 -13.37
N GLU A 100 17.08 43.83 -13.76
CA GLU A 100 17.84 45.05 -13.63
C GLU A 100 18.46 45.18 -12.23
N LEU A 101 19.73 45.56 -12.19
CA LEU A 101 20.38 46.10 -11.00
C LEU A 101 20.65 47.57 -11.34
N ASP A 102 19.82 48.46 -10.79
CA ASP A 102 20.07 49.89 -10.80
C ASP A 102 21.45 50.16 -10.17
N GLU A 103 22.30 50.90 -10.88
CA GLU A 103 23.55 51.41 -10.35
C GLU A 103 23.24 52.72 -9.59
N PRO A 104 23.62 52.85 -8.31
CA PRO A 104 23.31 54.04 -7.52
C PRO A 104 24.12 55.24 -8.03
N GLY A 105 23.43 56.26 -8.53
CA GLY A 105 24.04 57.51 -8.99
C GLY A 105 24.65 58.30 -7.82
N PRO A 106 25.81 58.95 -8.01
CA PRO A 106 26.42 59.76 -6.97
C PRO A 106 25.67 61.08 -6.80
N GLU A 107 25.31 61.35 -5.56
CA GLU A 107 24.79 62.62 -5.04
C GLU A 107 25.89 63.70 -4.94
N VAL A 108 25.43 64.95 -4.83
CA VAL A 108 26.10 66.27 -4.66
C VAL A 108 26.40 67.04 -5.96
N GLY A 109 25.98 68.30 -6.14
CA GLY A 109 25.34 69.23 -5.21
C GLY A 109 24.87 70.54 -5.87
N VAL A 110 24.31 71.36 -5.00
CA VAL A 110 23.70 72.70 -5.14
C VAL A 110 24.44 73.73 -6.01
N GLY A 111 23.66 74.61 -6.67
CA GLY A 111 24.17 75.87 -7.23
C GLY A 111 23.14 76.71 -7.99
N TRP A 112 22.50 77.64 -7.25
CA TRP A 112 21.85 78.93 -7.60
C TRP A 112 20.78 79.00 -8.70
#